data_AF-A0A7W0QZ69-F1
#
_entry.id   AF-A0A7W0QZ69-F1
#
_cell.length_a   1.000
_cell.length_b   1.000
_cell.length_c   1.000
_cell.angle_alpha   90.00
_cell.angle_beta   90.00
_cell.angle_gamma   90.00
#
_symmetry.space_group_name_H-M   'P 1'
#
loop_
_entity.id
_entity.type
_entity.pdbx_description
1 polymer ?
#
loop_
_entity_poly.entity_id
_entity_poly.type
_entity_poly.pdbx_seq_one_letter_code
_entity_poly.pdbx_strand_id
1 'polypeptide(L)' 'MRRIQLFMDEALDDQLEREAAATGTSKAAIVRQCVARRYAGERTDVDPLGKLIGAFDGPATDDIDEAIYG' A
#
# COMPACT_ATOMS: atom_id res chain seq x y z
N MET A 1 12.42 5.60 -5.35
CA MET A 1 12.11 4.93 -6.64
C MET A 1 13.19 3.91 -6.94
N ARG A 2 12.84 2.65 -7.24
CA ARG A 2 13.80 1.62 -7.69
C ARG A 2 13.51 1.31 -9.15
N ARG A 3 14.57 1.16 -9.97
CA ARG A 3 14.45 0.76 -11.39
C ARG A 3 14.43 -0.77 -11.47
N ILE A 4 13.45 -1.32 -12.17
CA ILE A 4 13.32 -2.76 -12.43
C ILE A 4 13.25 -3.00 -13.93
N GLN A 5 13.77 -4.13 -14.39
CA GLN A 5 13.56 -4.62 -15.75
C GLN A 5 12.47 -5.69 -15.68
N LEU A 6 11.47 -5.59 -16.56
CA LEU A 6 10.39 -6.56 -16.70
C LEU A 6 10.48 -7.16 -18.10
N PHE A 7 10.45 -8.48 -18.17
CA PHE A 7 10.26 -9.20 -19.43
C PHE A 7 8.76 -9.50 -19.57
N MET A 8 8.18 -9.19 -20.72
CA MET A 8 6.76 -9.36 -20.98
C MET A 8 6.51 -9.73 -22.43
N ASP A 9 5.31 -10.22 -22.70
CA ASP A 9 4.87 -10.57 -24.05
C ASP A 9 4.81 -9.33 -24.95
N GLU A 10 5.23 -9.49 -26.21
CA GLU A 10 5.26 -8.43 -27.22
C GLU A 10 3.86 -7.88 -27.49
N ALA A 11 2.85 -8.75 -27.60
CA ALA A 11 1.48 -8.32 -27.85
C ALA A 11 0.92 -7.47 -26.68
N LEU A 12 1.38 -7.74 -25.47
CA LEU A 12 1.01 -6.98 -24.28
C LEU A 12 1.70 -5.60 -24.25
N ASP A 13 2.98 -5.51 -24.66
CA ASP A 13 3.67 -4.22 -24.79
C ASP A 13 3.02 -3.35 -25.87
N ASP A 14 2.64 -3.93 -27.02
CA ASP A 14 1.92 -3.24 -28.09
C ASP A 14 0.55 -2.70 -27.63
N GLN A 15 -0.13 -3.46 -26.78
CA GLN A 15 -1.39 -3.02 -26.20
C GLN A 15 -1.18 -1.84 -25.24
N LEU A 16 -0.16 -1.92 -24.38
CA LEU A 16 0.21 -0.82 -23.47
C LEU A 16 0.63 0.43 -24.24
N GLU A 17 1.31 0.28 -25.38
CA GLU A 17 1.72 1.41 -26.21
C GLU A 17 0.52 2.15 -26.80
N ARG A 18 -0.45 1.39 -27.34
CA ARG A 18 -1.70 1.96 -27.85
C ARG A 18 -2.50 2.65 -26.76
N GLU A 19 -2.58 2.07 -25.58
CA GLU A 19 -3.30 2.67 -24.44
C GLU A 19 -2.59 3.93 -23.93
N ALA A 20 -1.26 3.91 -23.85
CA ALA A 20 -0.44 5.07 -23.49
C ALA A 20 -0.67 6.23 -24.46
N ALA A 21 -0.67 5.96 -25.77
CA ALA A 21 -0.95 6.96 -26.80
C ALA A 21 -2.39 7.50 -26.69
N ALA A 22 -3.38 6.63 -26.47
CA ALA A 22 -4.78 7.02 -26.37
C ALA A 22 -5.09 7.88 -25.12
N THR A 23 -4.43 7.59 -24.01
CA THR A 23 -4.65 8.28 -22.71
C THR A 23 -3.71 9.46 -22.48
N GLY A 24 -2.72 9.67 -23.36
CA GLY A 24 -1.69 10.69 -23.18
C GLY A 24 -0.79 10.43 -21.97
N THR A 25 -0.60 9.17 -21.59
CA THR A 25 0.25 8.77 -20.47
C THR A 25 1.43 7.92 -20.94
N SER A 26 2.38 7.62 -20.04
CA SER A 26 3.49 6.71 -20.38
C SER A 26 3.11 5.26 -20.12
N LYS A 27 3.66 4.31 -20.89
CA LYS A 27 3.53 2.86 -20.62
C LYS A 27 3.82 2.52 -19.15
N ALA A 28 4.89 3.11 -18.60
CA ALA A 28 5.27 2.93 -17.21
C ALA A 28 4.24 3.49 -16.20
N ALA A 29 3.48 4.53 -16.55
CA ALA A 29 2.40 5.04 -15.70
C ALA A 29 1.24 4.05 -15.61
N ILE A 30 0.85 3.45 -16.74
CA ILE A 30 -0.18 2.41 -16.78
C ILE A 30 0.25 1.20 -15.96
N VAL A 31 1.49 0.72 -16.15
CA VAL A 31 2.04 -0.40 -15.36
C VAL A 31 2.01 -0.08 -13.87
N ARG A 32 2.46 1.12 -13.45
CA ARG A 32 2.39 1.54 -12.04
C ARG A 32 0.97 1.56 -11.51
N GLN A 33 0.01 2.03 -12.30
CA GLN A 33 -1.40 2.07 -11.90
C GLN A 33 -1.98 0.66 -11.75
N CYS A 34 -1.69 -0.25 -12.67
CA CYS A 34 -2.15 -1.63 -12.61
C CYS A 34 -1.56 -2.37 -11.40
N VAL A 35 -0.26 -2.23 -11.17
CA VAL A 35 0.43 -2.79 -9.99
C VAL A 35 -0.16 -2.19 -8.71
N ALA A 36 -0.26 -0.86 -8.62
CA ALA A 36 -0.84 -0.20 -7.46
C ALA A 36 -2.28 -0.65 -7.20
N ARG A 37 -3.12 -0.76 -8.24
CA ARG A 37 -4.50 -1.25 -8.10
C ARG A 37 -4.55 -2.69 -7.60
N ARG A 38 -3.67 -3.56 -8.10
CA ARG A 38 -3.61 -4.98 -7.70
C ARG A 38 -3.21 -5.16 -6.23
N TYR A 39 -2.37 -4.27 -5.73
CA TYR A 39 -1.81 -4.31 -4.38
C TYR A 39 -2.40 -3.27 -3.41
N ALA A 40 -3.35 -2.44 -3.84
CA ALA A 40 -3.96 -1.40 -3.00
C ALA A 40 -4.67 -1.96 -1.75
N GLY A 41 -5.02 -3.26 -1.74
CA GLY A 41 -5.59 -3.96 -0.59
C GLY A 41 -4.58 -4.80 0.21
N GLU A 42 -3.38 -5.06 -0.32
CA GLU A 42 -2.29 -5.63 0.48
C GLU A 42 -1.74 -4.49 1.34
N ARG A 43 -2.35 -4.33 2.52
CA ARG A 43 -1.78 -3.51 3.58
C ARG A 43 -0.31 -3.88 3.69
N THR A 44 0.56 -2.89 3.54
CA THR A 44 1.93 -2.96 4.04
C THR A 44 1.88 -3.60 5.42
N ASP A 45 2.81 -4.50 5.72
CA ASP A 45 3.02 -5.20 6.99
C ASP A 45 3.34 -4.25 8.17
N VAL A 46 2.83 -3.03 8.11
CA VAL A 46 2.76 -2.06 9.18
C VAL A 46 1.45 -2.35 9.90
N ASP A 47 1.54 -3.09 11.00
CA ASP A 47 0.42 -3.32 11.91
C ASP A 47 -0.22 -1.96 12.29
N PRO A 48 -1.42 -1.64 11.79
CA PRO A 48 -2.07 -0.38 12.07
C PRO A 48 -2.49 -0.24 13.54
N LEU A 49 -2.67 -1.37 14.25
CA LEU A 49 -2.97 -1.39 15.68
C LEU A 49 -1.69 -1.26 16.52
N GLY A 50 -0.55 -1.72 16.02
CA GLY A 50 0.76 -1.53 16.65
C GLY A 50 1.10 -0.05 16.88
N LYS A 51 0.62 0.86 16.03
CA LYS A 51 0.74 2.33 16.24
C LYS A 51 -0.14 2.88 17.35
N LEU A 52 -1.17 2.13 17.78
CA LEU A 52 -2.07 2.50 18.87
C LEU A 52 -1.48 2.11 20.23
N ILE A 53 -0.60 1.11 20.27
CA ILE A 53 0.11 0.68 21.48
C ILE A 53 1.02 1.82 21.94
N GLY A 54 0.77 2.37 23.14
CA GLY A 54 1.53 3.50 23.68
C GLY A 54 1.12 4.88 23.14
N ALA A 55 0.07 4.98 22.33
CA ALA A 55 -0.46 6.28 21.86
C ALA A 55 -1.19 7.06 22.97
N PHE A 56 -1.51 6.41 24.09
CA PHE A 56 -2.13 7.02 25.26
C PHE A 56 -1.14 6.98 26.43
N ASP A 57 -0.70 8.16 26.88
CA ASP A 57 0.23 8.34 28.01
C ASP A 57 -0.53 8.44 29.34
N GLY A 58 -1.53 7.57 29.51
CA GLY A 58 -2.27 7.46 30.75
C GLY A 58 -1.43 6.76 31.82
N PRO A 59 -1.74 6.96 33.12
CA PRO A 59 -1.11 6.19 34.17
C PRO A 59 -1.34 4.71 33.90
N ALA A 60 -0.25 3.96 33.74
CA ALA A 60 -0.32 2.51 33.70
C ALA A 60 -0.85 2.02 35.05
N THR A 61 -1.72 1.03 35.00
CA THR A 61 -2.35 0.44 36.18
C THR A 61 -2.23 -1.06 36.04
N ASP A 62 -1.79 -1.70 37.12
CA ASP A 62 -1.71 -3.16 37.20
C ASP A 62 -3.03 -3.78 37.72
N ASP A 63 -3.95 -2.95 38.25
CA ASP A 63 -5.27 -3.33 38.76
C ASP A 63 -6.40 -2.54 38.09
N ILE A 64 -6.96 -3.13 37.02
CA ILE A 64 -8.04 -2.51 36.25
C ILE A 64 -9.30 -2.31 37.10
N ASP A 65 -9.56 -3.20 38.05
CA ASP A 65 -10.78 -3.14 38.86
C ASP A 65 -10.71 -1.96 39.83
N GLU A 66 -9.58 -1.74 40.49
CA GLU A 66 -9.36 -0.53 41.32
C GLU A 66 -9.45 0.75 40.47
N ALA A 67 -8.87 0.77 39.27
CA ALA A 67 -8.89 1.97 38.43
C ALA A 67 -10.27 2.33 37.85
N ILE A 68 -11.16 1.35 37.66
CA ILE A 68 -12.51 1.58 37.12
C ILE A 68 -13.54 1.72 38.25
N TYR A 69 -13.41 0.95 39.32
CA TYR A 69 -14.43 0.83 40.36
C TYR A 69 -14.07 1.47 41.71
N GLY A 70 -12.78 1.74 41.97
CA GLY A 70 -12.29 2.36 43.20
C GLY A 70 -12.23 1.44 44.41
#